data_AF-A0A1V2JR51-F1
#
_entry.id   AF-A0A1V2JR51-F1
#
_cell.length_a   1.000
_cell.length_b   1.000
_cell.length_c   1.000
_cell.angle_alpha   90.00
_cell.angle_beta   90.00
_cell.angle_gamma   90.00
#
_symmetry.space_group_name_H-M   'P 1'
#
loop_
_entity.id
_entity.type
_entity.pdbx_description
1 polymer ?
#
loop_
_entity_poly.entity_id
_entity_poly.type
_entity_poly.pdbx_seq_one_letter_code
_entity_poly.pdbx_strand_id
1 'polypeptide(L)'
;MFEKLQRAFWKALTPDLIAETATAPTQSLLSAEVLNALGGADNLKSQQRVALTRVRVQLQDMGRVDEGALKAAGVPAVMVLAGGLVHLLTGL
;
A
#
# COMPACT_ATOMS: atom_id res chain seq x y z
N MET A 1 16.06 -18.21 -31.80
CA MET A 1 14.59 -18.41 -31.87
C MET A 1 13.93 -18.27 -30.49
N PHE A 2 14.43 -18.98 -29.47
CA PHE A 2 13.87 -19.04 -28.11
C PHE A 2 13.72 -17.68 -27.41
N GLU A 3 14.71 -16.79 -27.52
CA GLU A 3 14.65 -15.48 -26.85
C GLU A 3 13.57 -14.52 -27.40
N LYS A 4 13.15 -14.67 -28.65
CA LYS A 4 12.04 -13.88 -29.21
C LYS A 4 10.70 -14.33 -28.62
N LEU A 5 10.56 -15.65 -28.43
CA LEU A 5 9.39 -16.25 -27.81
C LEU A 5 9.32 -15.89 -26.32
N GLN A 6 10.45 -15.92 -25.60
CA GLN A 6 10.51 -15.52 -24.20
C GLN A 6 10.19 -14.03 -23.98
N ARG A 7 10.66 -13.15 -24.87
CA ARG A 7 10.29 -11.71 -24.84
C ARG A 7 8.83 -11.46 -25.17
N ALA A 8 8.29 -12.14 -26.18
CA ALA A 8 6.87 -12.03 -26.53
C ALA A 8 5.98 -12.56 -25.41
N PHE A 9 6.38 -13.67 -24.79
CA PHE A 9 5.72 -14.26 -23.64
C PHE A 9 5.73 -13.33 -22.43
N TRP A 10 6.88 -12.74 -22.09
CA TRP A 10 6.98 -11.80 -20.98
C TRP A 10 6.12 -10.54 -21.22
N LYS A 11 6.14 -9.99 -22.44
CA LYS A 11 5.29 -8.86 -22.83
C LYS A 11 3.80 -9.19 -22.76
N ALA A 12 3.41 -10.42 -23.09
CA ALA A 12 2.03 -10.90 -22.98
C ALA A 12 1.60 -11.20 -21.54
N LEU A 13 2.54 -11.47 -20.62
CA LEU A 13 2.29 -11.63 -19.18
C LEU A 13 2.26 -10.31 -18.41
N THR A 14 2.86 -9.24 -18.95
CA THR A 14 2.86 -7.90 -18.35
C THR A 14 2.16 -6.83 -19.19
N PRO A 15 0.96 -7.04 -19.75
CA PRO A 15 0.22 -5.98 -20.41
C PRO A 15 -0.26 -4.92 -19.39
N ASP A 16 -0.30 -5.28 -18.11
CA ASP A 16 -0.83 -4.48 -17.01
C ASP A 16 0.26 -3.88 -16.09
N LEU A 17 1.48 -3.68 -16.61
CA LEU A 17 2.45 -2.80 -15.95
C LEU A 17 2.02 -1.34 -16.21
N ILE A 18 0.83 -1.00 -15.71
CA ILE A 18 0.29 0.35 -15.68
C ILE A 18 1.22 1.12 -14.74
N ALA A 19 2.05 2.01 -15.30
CA ALA A 19 2.72 3.02 -14.50
C ALA A 19 1.62 3.74 -13.70
N GLU A 20 1.72 3.70 -12.37
CA GLU A 20 0.74 4.27 -11.44
C GLU A 20 0.47 5.73 -11.80
N THR A 21 -0.63 5.98 -12.52
CA THR A 21 -1.16 7.33 -12.68
C THR A 21 -1.74 7.71 -11.33
N ALA A 22 -0.93 8.41 -10.52
CA ALA A 22 -1.33 8.96 -9.23
C ALA A 22 -2.59 9.83 -9.42
N THR A 23 -3.75 9.22 -9.17
CA THR A 23 -5.02 9.94 -9.17
C THR A 23 -5.11 10.66 -7.83
N ALA A 24 -5.36 11.97 -7.87
CA ALA A 24 -5.56 12.80 -6.68
C ALA A 24 -6.68 12.21 -5.77
N PRO A 25 -6.63 12.41 -4.45
CA PRO A 25 -7.36 11.56 -3.52
C PRO A 25 -8.86 11.91 -3.49
N THR A 26 -9.68 11.04 -4.07
CA THR A 26 -11.10 10.98 -3.73
C THR A 26 -11.26 9.89 -2.67
N GLN A 27 -11.31 10.31 -1.40
CA GLN A 27 -11.43 9.47 -0.19
C GLN A 27 -10.18 8.64 0.18
N SER A 28 -9.85 8.63 1.48
CA SER A 28 -8.83 7.73 2.01
C SER A 28 -9.27 6.28 1.85
N LEU A 29 -8.34 5.36 1.53
CA LEU A 29 -8.59 3.91 1.52
C LEU A 29 -8.67 3.34 2.94
N LEU A 30 -8.41 4.17 3.94
CA LEU A 30 -8.26 3.83 5.35
C LEU A 30 -9.35 4.54 6.15
N SER A 31 -9.81 3.90 7.24
CA SER A 31 -10.71 4.55 8.18
C SER A 31 -9.98 5.68 8.93
N ALA A 32 -10.74 6.56 9.58
CA ALA A 32 -10.17 7.63 10.38
C ALA A 32 -9.31 7.09 11.54
N GLU A 33 -9.72 5.98 12.16
CA GLU A 33 -8.96 5.32 13.23
C GLU A 33 -7.62 4.80 12.73
N VAL A 34 -7.60 4.17 11.54
CA VAL A 34 -6.35 3.69 10.93
C VAL A 34 -5.45 4.87 10.57
N LEU A 35 -5.98 5.95 10.00
CA LEU A 35 -5.19 7.15 9.71
C LEU A 35 -4.59 7.78 10.98
N ASN A 36 -5.36 7.88 12.05
CA ASN A 36 -4.88 8.41 13.32
C ASN A 36 -3.79 7.52 13.93
N ALA A 37 -3.95 6.19 13.86
CA ALA A 37 -2.96 5.23 14.32
C ALA A 37 -1.67 5.25 13.46
N LEU A 38 -1.74 5.67 12.21
CA LEU A 38 -0.57 5.95 11.38
C LEU A 38 0.09 7.30 11.70
N GLY A 39 -0.38 8.03 12.71
CA GLY A 39 0.14 9.35 13.08
C GLY A 39 -0.59 10.52 12.43
N GLY A 40 -1.72 10.29 11.77
CA GLY A 40 -2.55 11.33 11.14
C GLY A 40 -2.34 11.45 9.63
N ALA A 41 -3.25 12.20 8.98
CA ALA A 41 -3.24 12.39 7.52
C ALA A 41 -1.97 13.09 7.01
N ASP A 42 -1.38 13.96 7.82
CA ASP A 42 -0.11 14.61 7.48
C ASP A 42 1.07 13.61 7.48
N ASN A 43 0.98 12.47 8.17
CA ASN A 43 2.04 11.46 8.12
C ASN A 43 1.97 10.56 6.87
N LEU A 44 0.85 10.58 6.12
CA LEU A 44 0.63 9.73 4.95
C LEU A 44 1.08 10.41 3.67
N LYS A 45 2.13 9.88 3.00
CA LYS A 45 2.58 10.37 1.68
C LYS A 45 1.76 9.79 0.54
N SER A 46 1.47 8.50 0.60
CA SER A 46 0.65 7.81 -0.40
C SER A 46 0.03 6.54 0.18
N GLN A 47 -1.03 6.08 -0.47
CA GLN A 47 -1.72 4.84 -0.18
C GLN A 47 -2.09 4.16 -1.51
N GLN A 48 -2.06 2.83 -1.53
CA GLN A 48 -2.40 2.04 -2.71
C GLN A 48 -2.94 0.69 -2.28
N ARG A 49 -4.06 0.26 -2.86
CA ARG A 49 -4.52 -1.12 -2.70
C ARG A 49 -3.67 -2.01 -3.61
N VAL A 50 -2.83 -2.85 -3.00
CA VAL A 50 -1.89 -3.74 -3.70
C VAL A 50 -2.32 -5.20 -3.69
N ALA A 51 -3.37 -5.53 -2.91
CA ALA A 51 -4.10 -6.79 -2.98
C ALA A 51 -5.52 -6.58 -2.43
N LEU A 52 -6.39 -7.59 -2.54
CA LEU A 52 -7.79 -7.53 -2.07
C LEU A 52 -7.90 -6.99 -0.63
N THR A 53 -7.10 -7.56 0.29
CA THR A 53 -7.12 -7.21 1.72
C THR A 53 -5.89 -6.41 2.15
N ARG A 54 -5.14 -5.82 1.22
CA ARG A 54 -3.86 -5.18 1.52
C ARG A 54 -3.75 -3.78 0.94
N VAL A 55 -3.51 -2.83 1.83
CA VAL A 55 -3.17 -1.45 1.48
C VAL A 55 -1.70 -1.22 1.80
N ARG A 56 -0.92 -0.79 0.82
CA ARG A 56 0.43 -0.28 1.00
C ARG A 56 0.35 1.22 1.23
N VAL A 57 1.02 1.69 2.28
CA VAL A 57 1.18 3.11 2.56
C VAL A 57 2.65 3.49 2.56
N GLN A 58 2.93 4.73 2.21
CA GLN A 58 4.21 5.37 2.39
C GLN A 58 4.06 6.45 3.45
N LEU A 59 4.87 6.41 4.50
CA LEU A 59 4.79 7.37 5.61
C LEU A 59 5.93 8.40 5.56
N GLN A 60 5.74 9.53 6.24
CA GLN A 60 6.79 10.52 6.48
C GLN A 60 7.71 10.08 7.61
N ASP A 61 7.12 9.65 8.73
CA ASP A 61 7.81 9.26 9.94
C ASP A 61 7.19 7.99 10.53
N MET A 62 7.99 6.93 10.61
CA MET A 62 7.59 5.64 11.20
C MET A 62 7.44 5.72 12.73
N GLY A 63 8.09 6.67 13.39
CA GLY A 63 8.04 6.83 14.85
C GLY A 63 6.68 7.30 15.38
N ARG A 64 5.78 7.76 14.49
CA ARG A 64 4.41 8.18 14.81
C ARG A 64 3.38 7.07 14.70
N VAL A 65 3.79 5.86 14.29
CA VAL A 65 2.89 4.72 14.11
C VAL A 65 2.60 4.05 15.45
N ASP A 66 1.32 3.87 15.74
CA ASP A 66 0.83 3.11 16.89
C ASP A 66 0.26 1.76 16.42
N GLU A 67 1.07 0.69 16.52
CA GLU A 67 0.68 -0.66 16.13
C GLU A 67 -0.47 -1.23 16.98
N GLY A 68 -0.58 -0.80 18.25
CA GLY A 68 -1.67 -1.21 19.13
C GLY A 68 -3.01 -0.63 18.67
N ALA A 69 -3.01 0.67 18.34
CA ALA A 69 -4.16 1.35 17.77
C ALA A 69 -4.53 0.81 16.39
N LEU A 70 -3.55 0.46 15.54
CA LEU A 70 -3.81 -0.20 14.25
C LEU A 70 -4.57 -1.53 14.44
N LYS A 71 -4.11 -2.36 15.38
CA LYS A 71 -4.80 -3.62 15.69
C LYS A 71 -6.22 -3.39 16.21
N ALA A 72 -6.42 -2.42 17.10
CA ALA A 72 -7.74 -2.06 17.62
C ALA A 72 -8.68 -1.51 16.52
N ALA A 73 -8.12 -0.82 15.53
CA ALA A 73 -8.82 -0.31 14.36
C ALA A 73 -9.10 -1.39 13.28
N GLY A 74 -8.80 -2.66 13.56
CA GLY A 74 -9.11 -3.77 12.65
C GLY A 74 -8.01 -4.09 11.63
N VAL A 75 -6.77 -3.64 11.86
CA VAL A 75 -5.60 -4.05 11.06
C VAL A 75 -4.91 -5.24 11.74
N PRO A 76 -5.23 -6.50 11.38
CA PRO A 76 -4.70 -7.68 12.07
C PRO A 76 -3.18 -7.87 11.93
N ALA A 77 -2.57 -7.31 10.89
CA ALA A 77 -1.12 -7.38 10.71
C ALA A 77 -0.57 -6.17 9.95
N VAL A 78 0.64 -5.79 10.36
CA VAL A 78 1.44 -4.71 9.80
C VAL A 78 2.77 -5.30 9.36
N MET A 79 3.23 -4.96 8.16
CA MET A 79 4.56 -5.33 7.67
C MET A 79 5.30 -4.07 7.24
N VAL A 80 6.35 -3.74 7.99
CA VAL A 80 7.22 -2.59 7.70
C VAL A 80 8.30 -3.01 6.71
N LEU A 81 8.50 -2.21 5.68
CA LEU A 81 9.57 -2.35 4.70
C LEU A 81 10.53 -1.15 4.78
N ALA A 82 11.67 -1.27 4.12
CA ALA A 82 12.64 -0.19 4.02
C ALA A 82 12.01 1.08 3.40
N GLY A 83 12.54 2.24 3.79
CA GLY A 83 12.15 3.53 3.21
C GLY A 83 10.79 4.07 3.69
N GLY A 84 10.21 3.53 4.77
CA GLY A 84 8.92 4.02 5.32
C GLY A 84 7.69 3.48 4.61
N LEU A 85 7.86 2.38 3.87
CA LEU A 85 6.76 1.63 3.27
C LEU A 85 6.16 0.67 4.30
N VAL A 86 4.83 0.62 4.38
CA VAL A 86 4.12 -0.26 5.31
C VAL A 86 2.98 -0.95 4.57
N HIS A 87 2.87 -2.26 4.72
CA HIS A 87 1.70 -3.01 4.28
C HIS A 87 0.76 -3.24 5.46
N LEU A 88 -0.48 -2.82 5.29
CA LEU A 88 -1.57 -3.03 6.24
C LEU A 88 -2.49 -4.11 5.68
N LEU A 89 -2.84 -5.10 6.50
CA LEU A 89 -3.97 -5.97 6.19
C LEU A 89 -5.24 -5.28 6.66
N THR A 90 -6.16 -4.94 5.76
CA THR A 90 -7.35 -4.12 6.08
C THR A 90 -8.68 -4.88 5.94
N GLY A 91 -8.63 -6.20 5.70
CA GLY A 91 -9.83 -7.00 5.44
C GLY A 91 -10.50 -6.68 4.09
N LEU A 92 -11.69 -7.24 3.89
CA LEU A 92 -12.60 -6.95 2.76
C LEU A 92 -13.66 -5.94 3.20
#